data_AF-A0A924FFM4-F1
#
_entry.id   AF-A0A924FFM4-F1
#
_cell.length_a   1.000
_cell.length_b   1.000
_cell.length_c   1.000
_cell.angle_alpha   90.00
_cell.angle_beta   90.00
_cell.angle_gamma   90.00
#
_symmetry.space_group_name_H-M   'P 1'
#
loop_
_entity.id
_entity.type
_entity.pdbx_description
1 polymer ?
#
loop_
_entity_poly.entity_id
_entity_poly.type
_entity_poly.pdbx_seq_one_letter_code
_entity_poly.pdbx_strand_id
1 'polypeptide(L)'
;CPPIAIGTFQNSASEERLLKLVDAVGGLKYLNGTKIVNDLAEKSLGYISYTVITNMTGQPSMSVPLHWSADGLPIGIMFAAKLGNEATLFRLAGQLEQTRPWFDKVAV
;
A
#
# COMPACT_ATOMS: atom_id res chain seq x y z
N CYS A 1 -11.01 2.93 -10.33
CA CYS A 1 -10.89 2.34 -8.99
C CYS A 1 -11.11 3.47 -8.00
N PRO A 2 -12.27 3.52 -7.32
CA PRO A 2 -12.49 4.53 -6.28
C PRO A 2 -11.55 4.25 -5.09
N PRO A 3 -11.12 5.28 -4.34
CA PRO A 3 -10.32 5.09 -3.14
C PRO A 3 -11.07 4.21 -2.13
N ILE A 4 -10.33 3.39 -1.39
CA ILE A 4 -10.93 2.63 -0.29
C ILE A 4 -11.38 3.61 0.80
N ALA A 5 -12.61 3.43 1.28
CA ALA A 5 -13.15 4.26 2.34
C ALA A 5 -12.30 4.15 3.60
N ILE A 6 -12.06 5.28 4.26
CA ILE A 6 -11.34 5.31 5.54
C ILE A 6 -12.11 4.42 6.54
N GLY A 7 -11.39 3.50 7.19
CA GLY A 7 -11.99 2.53 8.13
C GLY A 7 -12.33 1.17 7.53
N THR A 8 -12.18 0.96 6.21
CA THR A 8 -12.48 -0.35 5.57
C THR A 8 -11.67 -1.52 6.15
N PHE A 9 -10.46 -1.25 6.66
CA PHE A 9 -9.60 -2.25 7.31
C PHE A 9 -9.64 -2.20 8.84
N GLN A 10 -10.51 -1.38 9.43
CA GLN A 10 -10.67 -1.37 10.89
C GLN A 10 -11.48 -2.58 11.34
N ASN A 11 -11.05 -3.20 12.42
CA ASN A 11 -11.82 -4.23 13.10
C ASN A 11 -13.07 -3.61 13.72
N SER A 12 -14.16 -4.37 13.79
CA SER A 12 -15.34 -3.96 14.57
C SER A 12 -14.99 -3.82 16.06
N ALA A 13 -15.75 -3.02 16.81
CA ALA A 13 -15.50 -2.80 18.24
C ALA A 13 -15.50 -4.11 19.06
N SER A 14 -16.31 -5.10 18.66
CA SER A 14 -16.32 -6.43 19.26
C SER A 14 -15.08 -7.25 18.93
N GLU A 15 -14.60 -7.18 17.68
CA GLU A 15 -13.38 -7.87 17.26
C GLU A 15 -12.14 -7.25 17.93
N GLU A 16 -12.08 -5.92 18.04
CA GLU A 16 -11.01 -5.22 18.74
C GLU A 16 -10.96 -5.61 20.22
N ARG A 17 -12.12 -5.70 20.89
CA ARG A 17 -12.21 -6.14 22.28
C ARG A 17 -11.78 -7.59 22.45
N LEU A 18 -12.17 -8.47 21.52
CA LEU A 18 -11.75 -9.87 21.51
C LEU A 18 -10.24 -10.01 21.29
N LEU A 19 -9.68 -9.28 20.32
CA LEU A 19 -8.24 -9.27 20.04
C LEU A 19 -7.43 -8.78 21.24
N LYS A 20 -7.87 -7.70 21.91
CA LYS A 20 -7.23 -7.22 23.16
C LYS A 20 -7.28 -8.24 24.28
N LEU A 21 -8.40 -8.98 24.41
CA LEU A 21 -8.50 -10.07 25.39
C LEU A 21 -7.58 -11.23 25.04
N VAL A 22 -7.54 -11.64 23.77
CA VAL A 22 -6.66 -12.71 23.28
C VAL A 22 -5.19 -12.34 23.47
N ASP A 23 -4.82 -11.09 23.23
CA ASP A 23 -3.48 -10.57 23.50
C ASP A 23 -3.15 -10.60 24.99
N ALA A 24 -4.06 -10.11 25.85
CA ALA A 24 -3.88 -10.08 27.30
C ALA A 24 -3.68 -11.47 27.93
N VAL A 25 -4.24 -12.52 27.32
CA VAL A 25 -4.07 -13.92 27.77
C VAL A 25 -2.94 -14.65 27.03
N GLY A 26 -2.16 -13.97 26.20
CA GLY A 26 -1.06 -14.56 25.42
C GLY A 26 -1.53 -15.57 24.36
N GLY A 27 -2.79 -15.46 23.94
CA GLY A 27 -3.46 -16.39 23.04
C GLY A 27 -3.14 -16.20 21.56
N LEU A 28 -2.46 -15.11 21.19
CA LEU A 28 -2.10 -14.78 19.79
C LEU A 28 -1.36 -15.92 19.09
N LYS A 29 -0.50 -16.67 19.80
CA LYS A 29 0.23 -17.82 19.25
C LYS A 29 -0.67 -18.95 18.75
N TYR A 30 -1.88 -19.08 19.30
CA TYR A 30 -2.86 -20.08 18.89
C TYR A 30 -3.73 -19.63 17.71
N LEU A 31 -3.67 -18.34 17.37
CA LEU A 31 -4.35 -17.80 16.18
C LEU A 31 -3.51 -17.97 14.91
N ASN A 32 -2.21 -18.22 15.02
CA ASN A 32 -1.34 -18.48 13.86
C ASN A 32 -1.84 -19.70 13.05
N GLY A 33 -2.02 -19.50 11.75
CA GLY A 33 -2.53 -20.53 10.83
C GLY A 33 -4.05 -20.70 10.83
N THR A 34 -4.78 -19.93 11.63
CA THR A 34 -6.25 -19.92 11.59
C THR A 34 -6.77 -19.08 10.41
N LYS A 35 -8.00 -19.36 9.97
CA LYS A 35 -8.69 -18.61 8.91
C LYS A 35 -8.77 -17.11 9.20
N ILE A 36 -8.85 -16.70 10.47
CA ILE A 36 -8.87 -15.30 10.89
C ILE A 36 -7.58 -14.58 10.47
N VAL A 37 -6.42 -15.19 10.71
CA VAL A 37 -5.12 -14.59 10.33
C VAL A 37 -4.95 -14.57 8.82
N ASN A 38 -5.38 -15.62 8.13
CA ASN A 38 -5.30 -15.69 6.67
C ASN A 38 -6.22 -14.66 5.98
N ASP A 39 -7.47 -14.53 6.43
CA ASP A 39 -8.42 -13.56 5.88
C ASP A 39 -7.95 -12.10 6.11
N LEU A 40 -7.33 -11.83 7.27
CA LEU A 40 -6.74 -10.53 7.58
C LEU A 40 -5.51 -10.22 6.72
N ALA A 41 -4.64 -11.21 6.53
CA ALA A 41 -3.47 -11.09 5.68
C ALA A 41 -3.88 -10.87 4.21
N GLU A 42 -4.87 -11.61 3.71
CA GLU A 42 -5.36 -11.48 2.33
C GLU A 42 -6.01 -10.11 2.08
N LYS A 43 -6.85 -9.62 2.99
CA LYS A 43 -7.41 -8.26 2.92
C LYS A 43 -6.32 -7.19 2.88
N SER A 44 -5.29 -7.33 3.70
CA SER A 44 -4.22 -6.34 3.79
C SER A 44 -3.31 -6.39 2.56
N LEU A 45 -2.79 -7.58 2.24
CA LEU A 45 -1.87 -7.81 1.11
C LEU A 45 -2.53 -7.55 -0.23
N GLY A 46 -3.84 -7.79 -0.38
CA GLY A 46 -4.55 -7.43 -1.61
C GLY A 46 -4.42 -5.94 -1.96
N TYR A 47 -4.40 -5.07 -0.95
CA TYR A 47 -4.29 -3.63 -1.13
C TYR A 47 -2.86 -3.13 -1.28
N ILE A 48 -1.94 -3.59 -0.42
CA ILE A 48 -0.53 -3.13 -0.41
C ILE A 48 0.41 -4.01 -1.27
N SER A 49 -0.14 -4.93 -2.06
CA SER A 49 0.59 -5.99 -2.79
C SER A 49 1.82 -5.48 -3.54
N TYR A 50 1.71 -4.35 -4.24
CA TYR A 50 2.79 -3.83 -5.07
C TYR A 50 3.99 -3.29 -4.26
N THR A 51 3.76 -2.72 -3.08
CA THR A 51 4.81 -2.07 -2.27
C THR A 51 5.51 -3.03 -1.33
N VAL A 52 4.84 -4.10 -0.90
CA VAL A 52 5.40 -5.08 0.03
C VAL A 52 6.64 -5.75 -0.55
N ILE A 53 6.63 -6.10 -1.83
CA ILE A 53 7.74 -6.80 -2.48
C ILE A 53 9.03 -5.98 -2.40
N THR A 54 8.98 -4.68 -2.70
CA THR A 54 10.17 -3.82 -2.69
C THR A 54 10.66 -3.51 -1.29
N ASN A 55 9.77 -3.44 -0.30
CA ASN A 55 10.17 -3.35 1.11
C ASN A 55 10.91 -4.62 1.58
N MET A 56 10.45 -5.79 1.16
CA MET A 56 11.06 -7.07 1.53
C MET A 56 12.41 -7.31 0.83
N THR A 57 12.52 -6.96 -0.44
CA THR A 57 13.75 -7.17 -1.22
C THR A 57 14.78 -6.06 -1.06
N GLY A 58 14.38 -4.90 -0.51
CA GLY A 58 15.22 -3.70 -0.40
C GLY A 58 15.49 -3.01 -1.74
N GLN A 59 14.80 -3.40 -2.80
CA GLN A 59 14.96 -2.77 -4.11
C GLN A 59 14.44 -1.33 -4.08
N PRO A 60 15.16 -0.39 -4.73
CA PRO A 60 14.67 0.98 -4.84
C PRO A 60 13.39 1.00 -5.66
N SER A 61 12.43 1.80 -5.20
CA SER A 61 11.15 2.00 -5.86
C SER A 61 10.67 3.44 -5.72
N MET A 62 9.85 3.88 -6.67
CA MET A 62 9.22 5.20 -6.67
C MET A 62 7.78 5.11 -7.18
N SER A 63 6.94 6.03 -6.75
CA SER A 63 5.56 6.19 -7.24
C SER A 63 5.40 7.58 -7.83
N VAL A 64 4.89 7.67 -9.06
CA VAL A 64 4.68 8.94 -9.77
C VAL A 64 3.19 9.10 -10.18
N PRO A 65 2.58 10.28 -9.94
CA PRO A 65 1.15 10.48 -10.20
C PRO A 65 0.92 10.85 -11.68
N LEU A 66 0.73 9.83 -12.52
CA LEU A 66 0.61 10.00 -13.98
C LEU A 66 -0.85 10.04 -14.48
N HIS A 67 -1.81 9.79 -13.60
CA HIS A 67 -3.23 9.73 -13.92
C HIS A 67 -4.10 10.24 -12.76
N TRP A 68 -5.31 10.69 -13.09
CA TRP A 68 -6.32 11.15 -12.13
C TRP A 68 -7.61 10.36 -12.36
N SER A 69 -8.27 9.95 -11.28
CA SER A 69 -9.59 9.33 -11.36
C SER A 69 -10.64 10.36 -11.83
N ALA A 70 -11.82 9.86 -12.20
CA ALA A 70 -12.97 10.72 -12.51
C ALA A 70 -13.38 11.62 -11.32
N ASP A 71 -13.10 11.18 -10.09
CA ASP A 71 -13.37 11.90 -8.85
C ASP A 71 -12.25 12.87 -8.45
N GLY A 72 -11.26 13.10 -9.32
CA GLY A 72 -10.18 14.07 -9.08
C GLY A 72 -9.04 13.58 -8.17
N LEU A 73 -8.94 12.27 -7.92
CA LEU A 73 -7.90 11.71 -7.05
C LEU A 73 -6.68 11.23 -7.85
N PRO A 74 -5.44 11.46 -7.37
CA PRO A 74 -4.24 11.03 -8.05
C PRO A 74 -4.09 9.51 -8.03
N ILE A 75 -3.70 8.94 -9.17
CA ILE A 75 -3.39 7.53 -9.34
C ILE A 75 -1.89 7.41 -9.63
N GLY A 76 -1.16 6.86 -8.67
CA GLY A 76 0.27 6.61 -8.76
C GLY A 76 0.58 5.39 -9.61
N ILE A 77 1.65 5.47 -10.41
CA ILE A 77 2.26 4.34 -11.08
C ILE A 77 3.58 4.02 -10.37
N MET A 78 3.73 2.77 -9.92
CA MET A 78 4.90 2.32 -9.18
C MET A 78 5.95 1.74 -10.13
N PHE A 79 7.20 2.18 -9.96
CA PHE A 79 8.36 1.67 -10.68
C PHE A 79 9.37 1.14 -9.67
N ALA A 80 10.01 0.02 -10.01
CA ALA A 80 11.09 -0.58 -9.23
C ALA A 80 12.33 -0.80 -10.11
N ALA A 81 13.51 -0.68 -9.52
CA ALA A 81 14.77 -0.93 -10.21
C ALA A 81 15.59 -2.02 -9.50
N LYS A 82 16.70 -2.41 -10.13
CA LYS A 82 17.71 -3.25 -9.47
C LYS A 82 18.31 -2.49 -8.28
N LEU A 83 18.76 -3.25 -7.27
CA LEU A 83 19.42 -2.70 -6.10
C LEU A 83 20.61 -1.82 -6.51
N GLY A 84 20.72 -0.62 -5.93
CA GLY A 84 21.78 0.36 -6.24
C GLY A 84 21.60 1.10 -7.57
N ASN A 85 20.43 1.00 -8.22
CA ASN A 85 20.14 1.67 -9.49
C ASN A 85 19.09 2.78 -9.37
N GLU A 86 19.10 3.52 -8.26
CA GLU A 86 18.23 4.68 -7.98
C GLU A 86 18.37 5.76 -9.06
N ALA A 87 19.57 5.94 -9.61
CA ALA A 87 19.82 6.90 -10.68
C ALA A 87 18.97 6.64 -11.93
N THR A 88 18.67 5.38 -12.24
CA THR A 88 17.77 5.03 -13.34
C THR A 88 16.33 5.47 -13.04
N LEU A 89 15.88 5.29 -11.80
CA LEU A 89 14.56 5.75 -11.38
C LEU A 89 14.45 7.28 -11.48
N PHE A 90 15.45 8.03 -10.99
CA PHE A 90 15.45 9.49 -11.09
C PHE A 90 15.47 9.98 -12.55
N ARG A 91 16.25 9.33 -13.43
CA ARG A 91 16.23 9.64 -14.87
C ARG A 91 14.86 9.41 -15.48
N LEU A 92 14.21 8.29 -15.15
CA LEU A 92 12.87 7.98 -15.61
C LEU A 92 11.85 9.00 -15.08
N ALA A 93 11.94 9.37 -13.80
CA ALA A 93 11.09 10.39 -13.19
C ALA A 93 11.21 11.72 -13.94
N GLY A 94 12.43 12.19 -14.20
CA GLY A 94 12.64 13.44 -14.93
C GLY A 94 12.06 13.42 -16.36
N GLN A 95 12.12 12.28 -17.06
CA GLN A 95 11.46 12.13 -18.37
C GLN A 95 9.94 12.19 -18.25
N LEU A 96 9.38 11.55 -17.22
CA LEU A 96 7.93 11.53 -16.98
C LEU A 96 7.41 12.90 -16.55
N GLU A 97 8.15 13.62 -15.71
CA GLU A 97 7.85 15.00 -15.30
C GLU A 97 7.80 15.97 -16.49
N GLN A 98 8.72 15.82 -17.46
CA GLN A 98 8.75 16.66 -18.66
C GLN A 98 7.63 16.33 -19.64
N THR A 99 7.27 15.04 -19.78
CA THR A 99 6.29 14.59 -20.77
C THR A 99 4.85 14.66 -20.28
N ARG A 100 4.62 14.48 -18.98
CA ARG A 100 3.30 14.51 -18.33
C ARG A 100 3.41 15.23 -16.99
N PRO A 101 3.63 16.56 -16.97
CA PRO A 101 3.73 17.32 -15.73
C PRO A 101 2.43 17.20 -14.92
N TRP A 102 2.59 17.13 -13.60
CA TRP A 102 1.50 17.06 -12.63
C TRP A 102 1.51 18.20 -11.60
N PHE A 103 2.47 19.13 -11.72
CA PHE A 103 2.73 20.16 -10.71
C PHE A 103 1.58 21.16 -10.51
N ASP A 104 0.66 21.23 -11.47
CA ASP A 104 -0.55 22.07 -11.47
C ASP A 104 -1.79 21.34 -10.93
N LYS A 105 -1.68 20.04 -10.62
CA LYS A 105 -2.82 19.22 -10.17
C LYS A 105 -2.78 19.00 -8.66
N VAL A 106 -3.90 19.32 -8.02
CA VAL A 106 -4.12 19.09 -6.59
C VAL A 106 -5.30 18.13 -6.45
N ALA A 107 -5.18 17.17 -5.53
CA ALA A 107 -6.30 16.31 -5.17
C ALA A 107 -7.43 17.18 -4.58
N VAL A 108 -8.64 17.01 -5.10
CA VAL A 108 -9.84 17.74 -4.65
C VAL A 108 -10.46 17.05 -3.44
#